data_AF-A0AAJ1Z3U0-F1
#
_entry.id   AF-A0AAJ1Z3U0-F1
#
_cell.length_a   1.000
_cell.length_b   1.000
_cell.length_c   1.000
_cell.angle_alpha   90.00
_cell.angle_beta   90.00
_cell.angle_gamma   90.00
#
_symmetry.space_group_name_H-M   'P 1'
#
loop_
_entity.id
_entity.type
_entity.pdbx_description
1 polymer ?
#
loop_
_entity_poly.entity_id
_entity_poly.type
_entity_poly.pdbx_seq_one_letter_code
_entity_poly.pdbx_strand_id
1 'polypeptide(L)'
;MEYNPLPTWDQYEIAEKNGISKSTVYQRINIQGWTVEKAITEPLFVSMKERYSEQWKIAEKNGILYRTFRSRITNLKWSPEEVATIPTLSTTECANCVSEIKYVRNVVMNTLGECEEVIYHTAPVKLSESIKL
;
A
#
# COMPACT_ATOMS: atom_id res chain seq x y z
N MET A 1 -42.32 12.91 -13.26
CA MET A 1 -41.29 11.94 -12.85
C MET A 1 -40.57 11.51 -14.12
N GLU A 2 -39.28 11.78 -14.21
CA GLU A 2 -38.45 11.32 -15.32
C GLU A 2 -38.25 9.81 -15.17
N TYR A 3 -38.52 9.05 -16.24
CA TYR A 3 -38.44 7.59 -16.19
C TYR A 3 -37.01 7.17 -16.50
N ASN A 4 -36.44 6.33 -15.64
CA ASN A 4 -35.10 5.79 -15.87
C ASN A 4 -35.10 4.86 -17.09
N PRO A 5 -34.07 4.92 -17.95
CA PRO A 5 -34.03 4.13 -19.17
C PRO A 5 -33.97 2.63 -18.83
N LEU A 6 -34.81 1.83 -19.49
CA LEU A 6 -34.82 0.37 -19.37
C LEU A 6 -33.86 -0.25 -20.40
N PRO A 7 -32.89 -1.08 -19.96
CA PRO A 7 -32.08 -1.85 -20.89
C PRO A 7 -32.90 -2.91 -21.64
N THR A 8 -32.55 -3.15 -22.90
CA THR A 8 -33.07 -4.27 -23.70
C THR A 8 -32.41 -5.59 -23.30
N TRP A 9 -32.98 -6.71 -23.75
CA TRP A 9 -32.39 -8.04 -23.54
C TRP A 9 -30.98 -8.15 -24.12
N ASP A 10 -30.78 -7.68 -25.35
CA ASP A 10 -29.46 -7.65 -26.01
C ASP A 10 -28.43 -6.86 -25.19
N GLN A 11 -28.84 -5.77 -24.54
CA GLN A 11 -27.96 -4.98 -23.67
C GLN A 11 -27.59 -5.72 -22.38
N TYR A 12 -28.49 -6.56 -21.85
CA TYR A 12 -28.14 -7.44 -20.74
C TYR A 12 -27.18 -8.55 -21.16
N GLU A 13 -27.28 -9.08 -22.38
CA GLU A 13 -26.29 -10.05 -22.89
C GLU A 13 -24.90 -9.42 -23.05
N ILE A 14 -24.83 -8.15 -23.49
CA ILE A 14 -23.57 -7.38 -23.52
C ILE A 14 -23.01 -7.21 -22.10
N ALA A 15 -23.86 -6.83 -21.14
CA ALA A 15 -23.45 -6.68 -19.74
C ALA A 15 -22.89 -8.00 -19.17
N GLU A 16 -23.53 -9.13 -19.44
CA GLU A 16 -23.08 -10.45 -18.99
C GLU A 16 -21.73 -10.84 -19.60
N LYS A 17 -21.51 -10.57 -20.89
CA LYS A 17 -20.20 -10.75 -21.55
C LYS A 17 -19.10 -9.90 -20.92
N ASN A 18 -19.45 -8.74 -20.36
CA ASN A 18 -18.54 -7.86 -19.61
C ASN A 18 -18.43 -8.21 -18.12
N GLY A 19 -19.07 -9.30 -17.66
CA GLY A 19 -19.07 -9.71 -16.26
C GLY A 19 -19.93 -8.85 -15.33
N ILE A 20 -20.88 -8.10 -15.89
CA ILE A 20 -21.76 -7.18 -15.15
C ILE A 20 -23.14 -7.83 -14.99
N SER A 21 -23.55 -8.07 -13.75
CA SER A 21 -24.85 -8.67 -13.47
C SER A 21 -26.02 -7.72 -13.77
N LYS A 22 -27.21 -8.28 -14.06
CA LYS A 22 -28.46 -7.49 -14.24
C LYS A 22 -28.75 -6.57 -13.04
N SER A 23 -28.50 -7.06 -11.82
CA SER A 23 -28.64 -6.28 -10.60
C SER A 23 -27.69 -5.08 -10.55
N THR A 24 -26.46 -5.25 -11.04
CA THR A 24 -25.47 -4.17 -11.11
C THR A 24 -25.86 -3.11 -12.14
N VAL A 25 -26.33 -3.53 -13.33
CA VAL A 25 -26.86 -2.62 -14.35
C VAL A 25 -28.04 -1.81 -13.77
N TYR A 26 -28.97 -2.46 -13.08
CA TYR A 26 -30.09 -1.80 -12.42
C TYR A 26 -29.64 -0.74 -11.41
N GLN A 27 -28.69 -1.06 -10.53
CA GLN A 27 -28.15 -0.08 -9.57
C GLN A 27 -27.48 1.10 -10.27
N ARG A 28 -26.65 0.83 -11.29
CA ARG A 28 -25.95 1.88 -12.04
C ARG A 28 -26.92 2.88 -12.67
N ILE A 29 -28.03 2.40 -13.22
CA ILE A 29 -29.04 3.26 -13.83
C ILE A 29 -29.88 3.97 -12.75
N ASN A 30 -30.47 3.22 -11.82
CA ASN A 30 -31.50 3.77 -10.93
C ASN A 30 -30.96 4.50 -9.70
N ILE A 31 -29.76 4.15 -9.25
CA ILE A 31 -29.13 4.75 -8.06
C ILE A 31 -28.03 5.72 -8.47
N GLN A 32 -27.20 5.35 -9.46
CA GLN A 32 -26.06 6.16 -9.87
C GLN A 32 -26.37 7.10 -11.06
N GLY A 33 -27.55 6.98 -11.67
CA GLY A 33 -27.99 7.84 -12.78
C GLY A 33 -27.21 7.64 -14.07
N TRP A 34 -26.61 6.46 -14.28
CA TRP A 34 -25.84 6.18 -15.48
C TRP A 34 -26.73 5.93 -16.69
N THR A 35 -26.24 6.26 -17.88
CA THR A 35 -26.84 5.81 -19.14
C THR A 35 -26.74 4.29 -19.26
N VAL A 36 -27.62 3.69 -20.06
CA VAL A 36 -27.59 2.23 -20.28
C VAL A 36 -26.24 1.78 -20.84
N GLU A 37 -25.70 2.49 -21.82
CA GLU A 37 -24.40 2.21 -22.42
C GLU A 37 -23.28 2.18 -21.37
N LYS A 38 -23.21 3.20 -20.51
CA LYS A 38 -22.22 3.25 -19.43
C LYS A 38 -22.46 2.13 -18.41
N ALA A 39 -23.73 1.82 -18.11
CA ALA A 39 -24.09 0.79 -17.14
C ALA A 39 -23.65 -0.62 -17.56
N ILE A 40 -23.63 -0.91 -18.86
CA ILE A 40 -23.29 -2.23 -19.41
C ILE A 40 -21.83 -2.37 -19.88
N THR A 41 -21.09 -1.26 -20.03
CA THR A 41 -19.70 -1.28 -20.53
C THR A 41 -18.65 -0.96 -19.47
N GLU A 42 -18.97 -0.11 -18.50
CA GLU A 42 -17.98 0.32 -17.50
C GLU A 42 -17.58 -0.88 -16.61
N PRO A 43 -16.27 -1.16 -16.44
CA PRO A 43 -15.82 -2.28 -15.62
C PRO A 43 -16.25 -2.15 -14.16
N LEU A 44 -16.33 -3.27 -13.46
CA LEU A 44 -16.58 -3.27 -12.02
C LEU A 44 -15.38 -2.69 -11.27
N PHE A 45 -15.64 -1.96 -10.19
CA PHE A 45 -14.58 -1.57 -9.27
C PHE A 45 -14.04 -2.82 -8.58
N VAL A 46 -12.80 -3.17 -8.89
CA VAL A 46 -12.06 -4.20 -8.16
C VAL A 46 -11.31 -3.58 -7.01
N SER A 47 -11.28 -4.28 -5.88
CA SER A 47 -10.49 -3.82 -4.73
C SER A 47 -9.00 -3.77 -5.09
N MET A 48 -8.23 -2.92 -4.42
CA MET A 48 -6.77 -2.86 -4.59
C MET A 48 -6.13 -4.24 -4.35
N LYS A 49 -6.63 -4.97 -3.35
CA LYS A 49 -6.15 -6.30 -2.99
C LYS A 49 -6.38 -7.31 -4.11
N GLU A 50 -7.46 -7.17 -4.85
CA GLU A 50 -7.79 -8.04 -5.98
C GLU A 50 -7.01 -7.66 -7.23
N ARG A 51 -6.95 -6.35 -7.54
CA ARG A 51 -6.18 -5.80 -8.65
C ARG A 51 -4.69 -6.18 -8.59
N TYR A 52 -4.13 -6.20 -7.38
CA TYR A 52 -2.72 -6.56 -7.14
C TYR A 52 -2.61 -7.84 -6.30
N SER A 53 -3.48 -8.82 -6.56
CA SER A 53 -3.58 -10.04 -5.75
C SER A 53 -2.28 -10.85 -5.69
N GLU A 54 -1.56 -10.97 -6.80
CA GLU A 54 -0.27 -11.67 -6.84
C GLU A 54 0.81 -10.91 -6.06
N GLN A 55 0.93 -9.59 -6.27
CA GLN A 55 1.88 -8.76 -5.52
C GLN A 55 1.54 -8.71 -4.04
N TRP A 56 0.25 -8.72 -3.69
CA TRP A 56 -0.19 -8.76 -2.30
C TRP A 56 0.22 -10.06 -1.60
N LYS A 57 0.07 -11.23 -2.25
CA LYS A 57 0.54 -12.51 -1.70
C LYS A 57 2.04 -12.51 -1.42
N ILE A 58 2.84 -11.88 -2.29
CA ILE A 58 4.29 -11.74 -2.10
C ILE A 58 4.58 -10.78 -0.94
N ALA A 59 3.92 -9.63 -0.90
CA ALA A 59 4.08 -8.63 0.15
C ALA A 59 3.76 -9.20 1.54
N GLU A 60 2.67 -9.96 1.66
CA GLU A 60 2.24 -10.61 2.89
C GLU A 60 3.28 -11.63 3.38
N LYS A 61 3.84 -12.44 2.48
CA LYS A 61 4.95 -13.36 2.79
C LYS A 61 6.21 -12.63 3.25
N ASN A 62 6.47 -11.44 2.72
CA ASN A 62 7.60 -10.59 3.09
C ASN A 62 7.32 -9.72 4.34
N GLY A 63 6.19 -9.92 5.02
CA GLY A 63 5.83 -9.17 6.24
C GLY A 63 5.44 -7.71 5.99
N ILE A 64 5.18 -7.31 4.75
CA ILE A 64 4.77 -5.95 4.40
C ILE A 64 3.28 -5.78 4.74
N LEU A 65 3.00 -4.88 5.68
CA LEU A 65 1.62 -4.56 6.08
C LEU A 65 0.82 -3.98 4.90
N TYR A 66 -0.47 -4.31 4.82
CA TYR A 66 -1.38 -3.80 3.77
C TYR A 66 -1.40 -2.27 3.68
N ARG A 67 -1.34 -1.57 4.81
CA ARG A 67 -1.26 -0.10 4.83
C ARG A 67 -0.02 0.40 4.09
N THR A 68 1.11 -0.27 4.25
CA THR A 68 2.38 0.09 3.64
C THR A 68 2.36 -0.25 2.16
N PHE A 69 1.90 -1.45 1.80
CA PHE A 69 1.67 -1.87 0.42
C PHE A 69 0.79 -0.85 -0.34
N ARG A 70 -0.36 -0.49 0.24
CA ARG A 70 -1.28 0.51 -0.34
C ARG A 70 -0.61 1.87 -0.50
N SER A 71 0.10 2.36 0.53
CA SER A 71 0.79 3.65 0.48
C SER A 71 1.87 3.69 -0.61
N ARG A 72 2.62 2.60 -0.80
CA ARG A 72 3.62 2.48 -1.87
C ARG A 72 3.01 2.64 -3.26
N ILE A 73 1.83 2.05 -3.49
CA ILE A 73 1.10 2.19 -4.76
C ILE A 73 0.48 3.58 -4.91
N THR A 74 -0.24 4.06 -3.89
CA THR A 74 -1.08 5.26 -4.04
C THR A 74 -0.29 6.55 -3.88
N ASN A 75 0.62 6.60 -2.91
CA ASN A 75 1.31 7.82 -2.51
C ASN A 75 2.70 7.89 -3.13
N LEU A 76 3.45 6.79 -3.07
CA LEU A 76 4.83 6.74 -3.58
C LEU A 76 4.93 6.36 -5.05
N LYS A 77 3.84 5.87 -5.65
CA LYS A 77 3.75 5.48 -7.07
C LYS A 77 4.83 4.47 -7.48
N TRP A 78 5.20 3.57 -6.59
CA TRP A 78 6.18 2.51 -6.87
C TRP A 78 5.63 1.51 -7.88
N SER A 79 6.54 0.83 -8.58
CA SER A 79 6.16 -0.25 -9.48
C SER A 79 5.56 -1.44 -8.71
N PRO A 80 4.63 -2.21 -9.31
CA PRO A 80 4.04 -3.39 -8.66
C PRO A 80 5.08 -4.38 -8.12
N GLU A 81 6.21 -4.52 -8.82
CA GLU A 81 7.32 -5.42 -8.46
C GLU A 81 8.05 -4.96 -7.18
N GLU A 82 8.35 -3.66 -7.10
CA GLU A 82 9.04 -3.04 -5.94
C GLU A 82 8.17 -3.03 -4.69
N VAL A 83 6.86 -2.76 -4.87
CA VAL A 83 5.90 -2.64 -3.77
C VAL A 83 5.92 -3.88 -2.86
N ALA A 84 6.04 -5.06 -3.47
CA ALA A 84 5.94 -6.35 -2.78
C ALA A 84 7.27 -6.89 -2.25
N THR A 85 8.40 -6.38 -2.73
CA THR A 85 9.72 -6.99 -2.49
C THR A 85 10.63 -6.15 -1.60
N ILE A 86 10.48 -4.82 -1.62
CA ILE A 86 11.32 -3.94 -0.80
C ILE A 86 10.86 -4.04 0.66
N PRO A 87 11.74 -4.38 1.62
CA PRO A 87 11.36 -4.51 3.02
C PRO A 87 10.96 -3.16 3.64
N THR A 88 10.23 -3.20 4.75
CA THR A 88 9.96 -2.00 5.54
C THR A 88 11.06 -1.82 6.58
N LEU A 89 11.69 -0.66 6.59
CA LEU A 89 12.63 -0.30 7.65
C LEU A 89 11.91 -0.22 8.99
N SER A 90 12.50 -0.82 10.01
CA SER A 90 12.13 -0.57 11.40
C SER A 90 12.58 0.82 11.84
N THR A 91 12.04 1.30 12.96
CA THR A 91 12.42 2.60 13.56
C THR A 91 13.88 2.66 13.99
N THR A 92 14.54 1.51 14.09
CA THR A 92 15.93 1.35 14.54
C THR A 92 16.88 0.96 13.41
N GLU A 93 16.44 1.00 12.15
CA GLU A 93 17.31 0.72 11.00
C GLU A 93 17.62 1.99 10.21
N CYS A 94 18.88 2.12 9.78
CA CYS A 94 19.31 3.22 8.93
C CYS A 94 18.64 3.12 7.55
N ALA A 95 18.03 4.20 7.07
CA ALA A 95 17.40 4.20 5.75
C ALA A 95 18.38 4.04 4.58
N ASN A 96 19.65 4.43 4.78
CA ASN A 96 20.65 4.39 3.72
C ASN A 96 21.36 3.03 3.61
N CYS A 97 21.66 2.39 4.75
CA CYS A 97 22.44 1.16 4.78
C CYS A 97 21.74 0.00 5.49
N VAL A 98 20.59 0.19 6.16
CA VAL A 98 19.88 -0.87 6.92
C VAL A 98 20.68 -1.37 8.14
N SER A 99 21.70 -0.62 8.58
CA SER A 99 22.39 -0.90 9.84
C SER A 99 21.45 -0.69 11.03
N GLU A 100 21.50 -1.58 12.02
CA GLU A 100 20.75 -1.44 13.28
C GLU A 100 21.37 -0.33 14.12
N ILE A 101 20.55 0.56 14.67
CA ILE A 101 20.90 1.73 15.46
C ILE A 101 20.31 1.58 16.86
N LYS A 102 21.10 1.89 17.90
CA LYS A 102 20.61 2.01 19.28
C LYS A 102 20.83 3.41 19.83
N TYR A 103 19.97 3.77 20.77
CA TYR A 103 20.15 4.95 21.61
C TYR A 103 21.13 4.61 22.72
N VAL A 104 22.25 5.32 22.74
CA VAL A 104 23.31 5.15 23.73
C VAL A 104 23.24 6.31 24.70
N ARG A 105 23.28 5.98 26.00
CA ARG A 105 23.42 6.95 27.09
C ARG A 105 24.82 6.81 27.66
N ASN A 106 25.64 7.83 27.47
CA ASN A 106 26.98 7.92 28.04
C ASN A 106 26.96 8.92 29.20
N VAL A 107 27.46 8.50 30.36
CA VAL A 107 27.60 9.38 31.54
C VAL A 107 29.07 9.73 31.69
N VAL A 108 29.38 11.01 31.68
CA VAL A 108 30.72 11.55 31.91
C VAL A 108 30.85 11.83 33.41
N MET A 109 31.88 11.26 34.02
CA MET A 109 32.15 11.41 35.45
C MET A 109 33.37 12.32 35.64
N ASN A 110 33.33 13.21 36.63
CA ASN A 110 34.49 14.00 37.02
C ASN A 110 35.50 13.17 37.83
N THR A 111 36.65 13.76 38.17
CA THR A 111 37.72 13.09 38.94
C THR A 111 37.31 12.75 40.38
N LEU A 112 36.24 13.34 40.90
CA LEU A 112 35.67 13.05 42.22
C LEU A 112 34.61 11.94 42.18
N GLY A 113 34.29 11.41 41.00
CA GLY A 113 33.27 10.36 40.84
C GLY A 113 31.83 10.88 40.80
N GLU A 114 31.64 12.17 40.50
CA GLU A 114 30.32 12.79 40.33
C GLU A 114 29.94 12.88 38.85
N CYS A 115 28.65 12.79 38.54
CA CYS A 115 28.14 12.91 37.18
C CYS A 115 28.28 14.36 36.69
N GLU A 116 29.13 14.60 35.69
CA GLU A 116 29.37 15.91 35.10
C GLU A 116 28.45 16.16 33.90
N GLU A 117 28.27 15.16 33.04
CA GLU A 117 27.44 15.27 31.84
C GLU A 117 26.75 13.94 31.49
N VAL A 118 25.57 14.01 30.86
CA VAL A 118 24.90 12.85 30.27
C VAL A 118 24.65 13.12 28.79
N ILE A 119 25.32 12.35 27.93
CA ILE A 119 25.23 12.46 26.48
C ILE A 119 24.32 11.36 25.96
N TYR A 120 23.25 11.75 25.27
CA TYR A 120 22.41 10.86 24.49
C TYR A 120 22.77 10.99 23.02
N HIS A 121 23.15 9.88 22.39
CA HIS A 121 23.39 9.85 20.94
C HIS A 121 22.91 8.53 20.35
N THR A 122 22.81 8.50 19.02
CA THR A 122 22.46 7.28 18.28
C THR A 122 23.73 6.72 17.66
N ALA A 123 23.93 5.41 17.81
CA ALA A 123 25.10 4.74 17.25
C ALA A 123 24.68 3.43 16.56
N PRO A 124 25.31 3.08 15.42
CA PRO A 124 25.10 1.79 14.78
C PRO A 124 25.67 0.68 15.66
N VAL A 125 24.91 -0.41 15.80
CA VAL A 125 25.31 -1.60 16.57
C VAL A 125 25.78 -2.71 15.63
N LYS A 126 25.22 -2.75 14.41
CA LYS A 126 25.64 -3.66 13.36
C LYS A 126 25.76 -2.87 12.06
N LEU A 127 26.97 -2.80 11.53
CA LEU A 127 27.22 -2.27 10.20
C LEU A 127 26.81 -3.32 9.18
N SER A 128 25.95 -2.95 8.25
CA SER A 128 25.74 -3.69 7.00
C SER A 128 26.97 -3.55 6.11
N GLU A 129 27.16 -4.51 5.20
CA GLU A 129 28.35 -4.59 4.34
C GLU A 129 28.70 -3.28 3.63
N SER A 130 29.98 -3.12 3.32
CA SER A 130 30.57 -1.89 2.80
C SER A 130 29.85 -1.37 1.55
N ILE A 131 29.55 -0.07 1.53
CA ILE A 131 29.15 0.65 0.31
C ILE A 131 30.33 0.55 -0.65
N LYS A 132 30.18 -0.20 -1.75
CA LYS A 132 31.14 -0.16 -2.87
C LYS A 132 30.99 1.21 -3.53
N LEU A 133 32.01 2.05 -3.35
CA LEU A 133 32.15 3.34 -4.04
C LEU A 133 32.46 3.12 -5.53
#